data_AF-A0A971Q448-F1
#
_entry.id   AF-A0A971Q448-F1
#
_cell.length_a   1.000
_cell.length_b   1.000
_cell.length_c   1.000
_cell.angle_alpha   90.00
_cell.angle_beta   90.00
_cell.angle_gamma   90.00
#
_symmetry.space_group_name_H-M   'P 1'
#
loop_
_entity.id
_entity.type
_entity.pdbx_description
1 polymer ?
#
loop_
_entity_poly.entity_id
_entity_poly.type
_entity_poly.pdbx_seq_one_letter_code
_entity_poly.pdbx_strand_id
1 'polypeptide(L)'
;MLYKTIMTMTCLALVFGLYGCNAQDQTADGEAAQIVWYYQVKATDNSFAEIAEKVYGDPQYAPLIAEANPTVEESALAVGDRLMIKSRTDTEGRVVEPRGCDRKKIY
;
A
#
# COMPACT_ATOMS: atom_id res chain seq x y z
N MET A 1 19.69 8.52 -53.34
CA MET A 1 20.44 7.59 -52.48
C MET A 1 19.49 6.48 -52.05
N LEU A 2 20.04 5.27 -51.86
CA LEU A 2 19.46 3.96 -51.48
C LEU A 2 18.13 4.09 -50.71
N TYR A 3 17.13 3.21 -50.86
CA TYR A 3 17.18 1.83 -50.34
C TYR A 3 16.35 0.89 -51.22
N LYS A 4 17.06 0.03 -51.95
CA LYS A 4 16.54 -1.22 -52.50
C LYS A 4 17.23 -2.33 -51.71
N THR A 5 16.55 -3.47 -51.53
CA THR A 5 17.14 -4.83 -51.46
C THR A 5 17.02 -5.57 -50.11
N ILE A 6 16.06 -6.52 -50.12
CA ILE A 6 16.12 -7.91 -49.61
C ILE A 6 15.74 -8.17 -48.14
N MET A 7 14.44 -8.46 -48.02
CA MET A 7 13.90 -9.59 -47.26
C MET A 7 14.64 -10.90 -47.62
N THR A 8 15.31 -11.56 -46.66
CA THR A 8 15.39 -13.03 -46.43
C THR A 8 16.66 -13.42 -45.64
N MET A 9 16.53 -14.51 -44.86
CA MET A 9 17.59 -15.28 -44.18
C MET A 9 18.20 -14.60 -42.93
N THR A 10 18.20 -15.17 -41.73
CA THR A 10 18.30 -16.59 -41.39
C THR A 10 17.79 -16.76 -39.95
N CYS A 11 16.86 -17.68 -39.75
CA CYS A 11 16.53 -18.18 -38.43
C CYS A 11 17.71 -19.06 -37.99
N LEU A 12 18.54 -18.59 -37.06
CA LEU A 12 19.51 -19.44 -36.37
C LEU A 12 19.13 -19.49 -34.89
N ALA A 13 18.17 -20.37 -34.60
CA ALA A 13 17.93 -20.84 -33.25
C ALA A 13 19.12 -21.73 -32.84
N LEU A 14 19.88 -21.32 -31.82
CA LEU A 14 20.55 -22.20 -30.84
C LEU A 14 21.48 -21.36 -29.93
N VAL A 15 20.93 -20.82 -28.85
CA VAL A 15 21.59 -20.88 -27.54
C VAL A 15 20.50 -21.20 -26.52
N PHE A 16 20.38 -22.49 -26.19
CA PHE A 16 19.64 -22.95 -25.00
C PHE A 16 20.41 -22.46 -23.76
N GLY A 17 20.11 -21.23 -23.34
CA GLY A 17 20.40 -20.74 -22.00
C GLY A 17 19.25 -21.13 -21.07
N LEU A 18 19.49 -22.15 -20.26
CA LEU A 18 18.59 -22.61 -19.21
C LEU A 18 18.47 -21.58 -18.08
N TYR A 19 17.33 -21.62 -17.39
CA TYR A 19 16.97 -20.87 -16.17
C TYR A 19 16.73 -19.36 -16.41
N GLY A 20 15.55 -18.79 -16.21
CA GLY A 20 14.34 -19.21 -15.54
C GLY A 20 13.50 -17.95 -15.29
N CYS A 21 12.18 -18.12 -15.39
CA CYS A 21 11.11 -17.26 -14.88
C CYS A 21 11.14 -15.75 -15.18
N ASN A 22 10.27 -15.40 -16.14
CA ASN A 22 9.36 -14.27 -16.08
C ASN A 22 9.05 -13.78 -14.66
N ALA A 23 9.33 -12.50 -14.41
CA ALA A 23 8.44 -11.60 -13.68
C ALA A 23 8.77 -10.18 -14.14
N GLN A 24 8.26 -9.80 -15.32
CA GLN A 24 7.99 -8.40 -15.56
C GLN A 24 6.85 -8.02 -14.62
N ASP A 25 7.15 -7.54 -13.41
CA ASP A 25 6.16 -6.75 -12.68
C ASP A 25 6.13 -5.38 -13.36
N GLN A 26 5.33 -5.32 -14.43
CA GLN A 26 5.00 -4.09 -15.10
C GLN A 26 4.14 -3.27 -14.13
N THR A 27 4.69 -2.23 -13.53
CA THR A 27 3.90 -1.01 -13.32
C THR A 27 4.33 -0.01 -14.38
N ALA A 28 3.88 -0.27 -15.60
CA ALA A 28 3.85 0.70 -16.68
C ALA A 28 2.86 1.81 -16.28
N ASP A 29 3.39 3.03 -16.15
CA ASP A 29 2.67 4.29 -16.36
C ASP A 29 1.35 4.45 -15.58
N GLY A 30 1.42 4.28 -14.26
CA GLY A 30 0.42 4.80 -13.34
C GLY A 30 1.11 5.66 -12.30
N GLU A 31 0.76 6.95 -12.22
CA GLU A 31 1.06 7.82 -11.08
C GLU A 31 0.92 7.00 -9.79
N ALA A 32 1.96 6.97 -8.94
CA ALA A 32 2.04 6.06 -7.80
C ALA A 32 0.91 6.38 -6.80
N ALA A 33 -0.25 5.75 -7.02
CA ALA A 33 -1.45 6.02 -6.28
C ALA A 33 -1.17 5.71 -4.81
N GLN A 34 -1.12 6.76 -3.97
CA GLN A 34 -0.92 6.56 -2.55
C GLN A 34 -2.17 5.88 -2.00
N ILE A 35 -1.98 4.81 -1.24
CA ILE A 35 -3.08 4.11 -0.58
C ILE A 35 -3.22 4.70 0.82
N VAL A 36 -4.39 5.30 1.07
CA VAL A 36 -4.74 5.83 2.38
C VAL A 36 -5.85 4.97 2.96
N TRP A 37 -5.73 4.64 4.24
CA TRP A 37 -6.74 3.89 4.97
C TRP A 37 -7.51 4.83 5.89
N TYR A 38 -8.83 4.66 5.95
CA TYR A 38 -9.67 5.40 6.87
C TYR A 38 -10.35 4.47 7.85
N TYR A 39 -10.33 4.84 9.13
CA TYR A 39 -11.08 4.17 10.17
C TYR A 39 -12.22 5.08 10.63
N GLN A 40 -13.42 4.53 10.76
CA GLN A 40 -14.55 5.23 11.33
C GLN A 40 -14.66 4.93 12.82
N VAL A 41 -14.60 5.98 13.65
CA VAL A 41 -14.70 5.89 15.11
C VAL A 41 -16.06 5.31 15.50
N LYS A 42 -16.05 4.31 16.37
CA LYS A 42 -17.23 3.60 16.87
C LYS A 42 -17.54 4.05 18.31
N ALA A 43 -18.77 3.83 18.76
CA ALA A 43 -19.18 4.13 20.13
C ALA A 43 -18.39 3.39 21.22
N THR A 44 -17.66 2.33 20.85
CA THR A 44 -16.82 1.54 21.74
C THR A 44 -15.35 1.96 21.73
N ASP A 45 -15.01 3.05 21.05
CA ASP A 45 -13.64 3.54 20.91
C ASP A 45 -13.47 4.74 21.84
N ASN A 46 -12.71 4.57 22.92
CA ASN A 46 -12.49 5.60 23.95
C ASN A 46 -11.11 6.24 23.88
N SER A 47 -10.19 5.67 23.09
CA SER A 47 -8.79 6.12 22.98
C SER A 47 -8.16 5.68 21.66
N PHE A 48 -7.06 6.31 21.28
CA PHE A 48 -6.25 5.84 20.15
C PHE A 48 -5.62 4.48 20.42
N ALA A 49 -5.36 4.13 21.68
CA ALA A 49 -4.85 2.81 22.06
C ALA A 49 -5.86 1.69 21.75
N GLU A 50 -7.14 1.87 22.09
CA GLU A 50 -8.19 0.90 21.77
C GLU A 50 -8.39 0.75 20.26
N ILE A 51 -8.32 1.86 19.51
CA ILE A 51 -8.40 1.84 18.05
C ILE A 51 -7.16 1.12 17.48
N ALA A 52 -5.97 1.40 17.98
CA ALA A 52 -4.73 0.75 17.55
C ALA A 52 -4.74 -0.76 17.81
N GLU A 53 -5.29 -1.23 18.93
CA GLU A 53 -5.47 -2.64 19.19
C GLU A 53 -6.40 -3.30 18.16
N LYS A 54 -7.52 -2.65 17.82
CA LYS A 54 -8.46 -3.15 16.80
C LYS A 54 -7.82 -3.18 15.41
N VAL A 55 -7.16 -2.09 15.03
CA VAL A 55 -6.64 -1.87 13.68
C VAL A 55 -5.31 -2.61 13.45
N TYR A 56 -4.32 -2.41 14.32
CA TYR A 56 -2.97 -2.96 14.19
C TYR A 56 -2.73 -4.26 14.96
N GLY A 57 -3.61 -4.58 15.92
CA GLY A 57 -3.44 -5.73 16.81
C GLY A 57 -2.67 -5.42 18.08
N ASP A 58 -2.19 -4.19 18.25
CA ASP A 58 -1.37 -3.80 19.40
C ASP A 58 -1.61 -2.32 19.74
N PRO A 59 -1.99 -2.00 21.00
CA PRO A 59 -2.23 -0.63 21.44
C PRO A 59 -0.97 0.26 21.41
N GLN A 60 0.24 -0.31 21.38
CA GLN A 60 1.50 0.43 21.30
C GLN A 60 1.62 1.29 20.04
N TYR A 61 0.81 1.02 19.02
CA TYR A 61 0.78 1.77 17.77
C TYR A 61 -0.17 2.98 17.79
N ALA A 62 -0.74 3.36 18.94
CA ALA A 62 -1.51 4.60 19.10
C ALA A 62 -0.79 5.86 18.57
N PRO A 63 0.53 6.05 18.79
CA PRO A 63 1.25 7.22 18.27
C PRO A 63 1.17 7.35 16.75
N LEU A 64 1.13 6.24 16.00
CA LEU A 64 1.00 6.29 14.54
C LEU A 64 -0.34 6.89 14.08
N ILE A 65 -1.40 6.68 14.88
CA ILE A 65 -2.72 7.27 14.62
C ILE A 65 -2.68 8.77 14.93
N ALA A 66 -2.08 9.17 16.06
CA ALA A 66 -1.94 10.58 16.43
C ALA A 66 -1.09 11.36 15.41
N GLU A 67 0.05 10.80 14.99
CA GLU A 67 0.92 11.40 13.97
C GLU A 67 0.23 11.55 12.61
N ALA A 68 -0.66 10.62 12.26
CA ALA A 68 -1.46 10.70 11.05
C ALA A 68 -2.60 11.73 11.17
N ASN A 69 -3.03 12.08 12.39
CA ASN A 69 -4.19 12.94 12.63
C ASN A 69 -3.84 14.05 13.65
N PRO A 70 -2.88 14.94 13.36
CA PRO A 70 -2.36 15.92 14.32
C PRO A 70 -3.39 16.97 14.76
N THR A 71 -4.53 17.08 14.07
CA THR A 71 -5.62 18.00 14.41
C THR A 71 -6.75 17.33 15.19
N VAL A 72 -6.64 16.02 15.46
CA VAL A 72 -7.64 15.26 16.21
C VAL A 72 -7.14 15.06 17.62
N GLU A 73 -7.83 15.66 18.57
CA GLU A 73 -7.58 15.47 19.98
C GLU A 73 -8.21 14.15 20.45
N GLU A 74 -7.45 13.31 21.15
CA GLU A 74 -7.93 12.02 21.65
C GLU A 74 -9.15 12.16 22.57
N SER A 75 -9.16 13.23 23.39
CA SER A 75 -10.27 13.54 24.29
C SER A 75 -11.56 14.02 23.60
N ALA A 76 -11.48 14.30 22.29
CA ALA A 76 -12.57 14.83 21.49
C ALA A 76 -13.05 13.87 20.39
N LEU A 77 -12.64 12.59 20.43
CA LEU A 77 -13.08 11.59 19.47
C LEU A 77 -14.61 11.44 19.49
N ALA A 78 -15.25 11.75 18.36
CA ALA A 78 -16.68 11.59 18.19
C ALA A 78 -17.00 10.35 17.33
N VAL A 79 -18.09 9.67 17.68
CA VAL A 79 -18.57 8.54 16.89
C VAL A 79 -18.90 8.99 15.47
N GLY A 80 -18.38 8.26 14.49
CA GLY A 80 -18.52 8.58 13.07
C GLY A 80 -17.36 9.37 12.47
N ASP A 81 -16.45 9.90 13.31
CA ASP A 81 -15.25 10.58 12.84
C ASP A 81 -14.39 9.66 11.98
N ARG A 82 -13.70 10.25 10.99
CA ARG A 82 -12.79 9.53 10.09
C ARG A 82 -11.36 9.83 10.46
N LEU A 83 -10.65 8.81 10.93
CA LEU A 83 -9.23 8.85 11.20
C LEU A 83 -8.45 8.29 10.03
N MET A 84 -7.39 8.98 9.63
CA MET A 84 -6.41 8.44 8.70
C MET A 84 -5.54 7.41 9.42
N ILE A 85 -5.38 6.25 8.81
CA ILE A 85 -4.57 5.14 9.30
C ILE A 85 -3.50 4.83 8.26
N LYS A 86 -2.24 4.70 8.70
CA LYS A 86 -1.12 4.33 7.84
C LYS A 86 -0.91 2.82 7.92
N SER A 87 -0.49 2.20 6.82
CA SER A 87 0.06 0.85 6.88
C SER A 87 1.38 0.87 7.65
N ARG A 88 1.70 -0.24 8.31
CA ARG A 88 2.99 -0.40 9.02
C ARG A 88 3.82 -1.47 8.33
N THR A 89 5.11 -1.47 8.62
CA THR A 89 6.02 -2.54 8.20
C THR A 89 6.32 -3.41 9.42
N ASP A 90 6.27 -4.72 9.27
CA ASP A 90 6.65 -5.65 10.34
C ASP A 90 8.19 -5.83 10.44
N THR A 91 8.62 -6.68 11.37
CA THR A 91 10.04 -6.98 11.58
C THR A 91 10.72 -7.66 10.39
N GLU A 92 9.94 -8.25 9.49
CA GLU A 92 10.41 -8.92 8.28
C GLU A 92 10.41 -7.98 7.06
N GLY A 93 10.03 -6.70 7.25
CA GLY A 93 9.96 -5.74 6.16
C GLY A 93 8.66 -5.83 5.34
N ARG A 94 7.67 -6.61 5.77
CA ARG A 94 6.40 -6.75 5.05
C ARG A 94 5.44 -5.64 5.44
N VAL A 95 4.73 -5.11 4.44
CA VAL A 95 3.64 -4.15 4.68
C VAL A 95 2.45 -4.89 5.27
N VAL A 96 2.08 -4.52 6.49
CA VAL A 96 0.89 -4.99 7.20
C VAL A 96 -0.23 -3.97 7.03
N GLU A 97 -1.30 -4.40 6.38
CA GLU A 97 -2.48 -3.56 6.18
C GLU A 97 -3.29 -3.43 7.48
N PRO A 98 -3.86 -2.24 7.75
CA PRO A 98 -4.71 -2.02 8.91
C PRO A 98 -6.06 -2.74 8.76
N ARG A 99 -6.55 -3.34 9.84
CA ARG A 99 -7.80 -4.11 9.85
C ARG A 99 -9.01 -3.21 10.09
N GLY A 100 -10.13 -3.55 9.46
CA GLY A 100 -11.40 -2.84 9.65
C GLY A 100 -11.38 -1.38 9.15
N CYS A 101 -10.51 -1.08 8.19
CA CYS A 101 -10.37 0.23 7.57
C CYS A 101 -10.85 0.20 6.11
N ASP A 102 -11.36 1.34 5.66
CA ASP A 102 -11.72 1.57 4.26
C ASP A 102 -10.49 2.02 3.47
N ARG A 103 -10.19 1.27 2.40
CA ARG A 103 -9.08 1.59 1.49
C ARG A 103 -9.50 2.65 0.49
N LYS A 104 -8.75 3.75 0.41
CA LYS A 104 -8.92 4.78 -0.62
C LYS A 104 -7.62 4.95 -1.41
N LYS A 105 -7.72 4.88 -2.75
CA LYS A 105 -6.64 5.27 -3.66
C LYS A 105 -6.73 6.77 -3.90
N ILE A 106 -5.63 7.48 -3.73
CA ILE A 106 -5.47 8.86 -4.18
C ILE A 106 -4.46 8.86 -5.33
N TYR A 107 -4.79 9.55 -6.42
CA TYR A 107 -3.92 9.75 -7.57
C TYR A 107 -3.19 11.07 -7.41
#